data_AF-A0A9D1PKI8-F1
#
_entry.id   AF-A0A9D1PKI8-F1
#
_cell.length_a   1.000
_cell.length_b   1.000
_cell.length_c   1.000
_cell.angle_alpha   90.00
_cell.angle_beta   90.00
_cell.angle_gamma   90.00
#
_symmetry.space_group_name_H-M   'P 1'
#
loop_
_entity.id
_entity.type
_entity.pdbx_description
1 polymer ?
#
loop_
_entity_poly.entity_id
_entity_poly.type
_entity_poly.pdbx_seq_one_letter_code
_entity_poly.pdbx_strand_id
1 'polypeptide(L)'
;MVQIKMKSYFLIVFLCMLTAIFLGVYAQSIASIFTDDWYMVMLTATTIISIILFAIAIIMQFMILISEKVKSRLSSIILTTSLLMTVIISLYISWWSFFILAMSWG
;
A
#
# COMPACT_ATOMS: atom_id res chain seq x y z
N MET A 1 26.94 -7.14 -8.94
CA MET A 1 26.05 -7.88 -8.00
C MET A 1 25.05 -7.01 -7.24
N VAL A 2 25.31 -5.71 -6.99
CA VAL A 2 24.39 -4.82 -6.23
C VAL A 2 23.15 -4.36 -7.02
N GLN A 3 23.25 -4.22 -8.35
CA GLN A 3 22.12 -3.78 -9.20
C GLN A 3 20.94 -4.76 -9.25
N ILE A 4 21.17 -6.07 -9.13
CA ILE A 4 20.12 -7.09 -9.20
C ILE A 4 19.20 -6.98 -7.97
N LYS A 5 19.76 -6.69 -6.79
CA LYS A 5 18.98 -6.53 -5.56
C LYS A 5 18.01 -5.33 -5.64
N MET A 6 18.44 -4.19 -6.19
CA MET A 6 17.62 -2.97 -6.31
C MET A 6 16.36 -3.18 -7.16
N LYS A 7 16.46 -3.90 -8.29
CA LYS A 7 15.31 -4.20 -9.15
C LYS A 7 14.27 -5.07 -8.43
N SER A 8 14.72 -6.04 -7.64
CA SER A 8 13.83 -6.88 -6.83
C SER A 8 13.10 -6.07 -5.74
N TYR A 9 13.75 -5.12 -5.07
CA TYR A 9 13.08 -4.27 -4.08
C TYR A 9 11.99 -3.38 -4.70
N PHE A 10 12.26 -2.78 -5.85
CA PHE A 10 11.25 -2.00 -6.58
C PHE A 10 10.04 -2.86 -6.97
N LEU A 11 10.28 -4.09 -7.44
CA LEU A 11 9.22 -5.02 -7.80
C LEU A 11 8.41 -5.45 -6.58
N ILE A 12 9.04 -5.67 -5.42
CA ILE A 12 8.36 -5.98 -4.16
C ILE A 12 7.49 -4.80 -3.70
N VAL A 13 8.03 -3.58 -3.74
CA VAL A 13 7.28 -2.35 -3.38
C VAL A 13 6.09 -2.16 -4.33
N PHE A 14 6.29 -2.38 -5.62
CA PHE A 14 5.21 -2.29 -6.62
C PHE A 14 4.11 -3.32 -6.35
N LEU A 15 4.47 -4.58 -6.11
CA LEU A 15 3.50 -5.64 -5.78
C LEU A 15 2.77 -5.35 -4.46
N CYS A 16 3.47 -4.85 -3.44
CA CYS A 16 2.84 -4.46 -2.18
C CYS A 16 1.82 -3.34 -2.39
N MET A 17 2.18 -2.30 -3.13
CA MET A 17 1.25 -1.21 -3.44
C MET A 17 0.04 -1.70 -4.24
N LEU A 18 0.26 -2.47 -5.30
CA LEU A 18 -0.81 -3.00 -6.15
C LEU A 18 -1.78 -3.84 -5.32
N THR A 19 -1.25 -4.75 -4.49
CA THR A 19 -2.04 -5.62 -3.61
C THR A 19 -2.80 -4.80 -2.57
N ALA A 20 -2.16 -3.80 -1.95
CA ALA A 20 -2.80 -2.90 -0.98
C ALA A 20 -3.95 -2.11 -1.60
N ILE A 21 -3.77 -1.60 -2.83
CA ILE A 21 -4.80 -0.88 -3.59
C ILE A 21 -5.98 -1.79 -3.85
N PHE A 22 -5.75 -3.01 -4.36
CA PHE A 22 -6.83 -3.96 -4.62
C PHE A 22 -7.59 -4.33 -3.34
N LEU A 23 -6.88 -4.62 -2.25
CA LEU A 23 -7.50 -4.92 -0.96
C LEU A 23 -8.31 -3.75 -0.41
N GLY A 24 -7.82 -2.52 -0.52
CA GLY A 24 -8.52 -1.34 0.01
C GLY A 24 -9.74 -0.95 -0.82
N VAL A 25 -9.59 -0.87 -2.15
CA VAL A 25 -10.67 -0.48 -3.07
C VAL A 25 -11.78 -1.53 -3.11
N TYR A 26 -11.41 -2.82 -3.11
CA TYR A 26 -12.36 -3.93 -3.20
C TYR A 26 -12.66 -4.58 -1.86
N ALA A 27 -12.33 -3.93 -0.73
CA ALA A 27 -12.55 -4.47 0.63
C ALA A 27 -14.01 -4.92 0.82
N GLN A 28 -14.97 -4.11 0.36
CA GLN A 28 -16.39 -4.41 0.42
C GLN A 28 -16.79 -5.62 -0.42
N SER A 29 -16.30 -5.67 -1.67
CA SER A 29 -16.59 -6.79 -2.57
C SER A 29 -16.00 -8.10 -2.04
N ILE A 30 -14.79 -8.05 -1.47
CA ILE A 30 -14.16 -9.22 -0.83
C ILE A 30 -14.96 -9.64 0.41
N ALA A 31 -15.37 -8.71 1.26
CA ALA A 31 -16.17 -8.99 2.45
C ALA A 31 -17.53 -9.61 2.10
N SER A 32 -18.18 -9.15 1.02
CA SER A 32 -19.50 -9.64 0.59
C SER A 32 -19.54 -11.10 0.13
N ILE A 33 -18.37 -11.73 -0.09
CA ILE A 33 -18.28 -13.16 -0.41
C ILE A 33 -18.54 -14.01 0.84
N PHE A 34 -18.32 -13.44 2.03
CA PHE A 34 -18.49 -14.12 3.30
C PHE A 34 -19.89 -13.92 3.87
N THR A 35 -20.33 -14.86 4.72
CA THR A 35 -21.63 -14.78 5.40
C THR A 35 -21.70 -13.55 6.31
N ASP A 36 -22.93 -13.11 6.61
CA ASP A 36 -23.20 -11.86 7.36
C ASP A 36 -22.42 -11.77 8.69
N ASP A 37 -22.29 -12.88 9.41
CA ASP A 37 -21.53 -12.94 10.68
C ASP A 37 -20.02 -12.63 10.50
N TRP A 38 -19.47 -12.96 9.33
CA TRP A 38 -18.05 -12.77 9.00
C TRP A 38 -17.79 -11.53 8.16
N TYR A 39 -18.82 -10.93 7.56
CA TYR A 39 -18.70 -9.77 6.68
C TYR A 39 -17.91 -8.64 7.35
N MET A 40 -18.32 -8.24 8.56
CA MET A 40 -17.67 -7.14 9.29
C MET A 40 -16.24 -7.47 9.71
N VAL A 41 -15.98 -8.72 10.09
CA VAL A 41 -14.63 -9.18 10.46
C VAL A 41 -13.72 -9.13 9.23
N MET A 42 -14.19 -9.62 8.09
CA MET A 42 -13.43 -9.63 6.85
C MET A 42 -13.21 -8.24 6.28
N LEU A 43 -14.21 -7.36 6.35
CA LEU A 43 -14.08 -5.96 5.94
C LEU A 43 -13.03 -5.22 6.79
N THR A 44 -13.06 -5.45 8.10
CA THR A 44 -12.08 -4.87 9.03
C THR A 44 -10.68 -5.44 8.77
N ALA A 45 -10.55 -6.75 8.62
CA ALA A 45 -9.27 -7.40 8.37
C ALA A 45 -8.63 -6.96 7.04
N THR A 46 -9.41 -6.92 5.95
CA THR A 46 -8.94 -6.47 4.63
C THR A 46 -8.49 -5.00 4.65
N THR A 47 -9.23 -4.14 5.37
CA THR A 47 -8.87 -2.74 5.58
C THR A 47 -7.56 -2.60 6.36
N ILE A 48 -7.40 -3.29 7.49
CA ILE A 48 -6.18 -3.26 8.31
C ILE A 48 -4.98 -3.78 7.50
N ILE A 49 -5.13 -4.89 6.79
CA ILE A 49 -4.07 -5.47 5.96
C ILE A 49 -3.64 -4.49 4.86
N SER A 50 -4.59 -3.83 4.20
CA SER A 50 -4.29 -2.81 3.19
C SER A 50 -3.45 -1.66 3.76
N ILE A 51 -3.84 -1.12 4.93
CA ILE A 51 -3.11 -0.03 5.60
C ILE A 51 -1.69 -0.46 5.97
N ILE A 52 -1.53 -1.66 6.54
CA ILE A 52 -0.22 -2.21 6.91
C ILE A 52 0.67 -2.37 5.68
N LEU A 53 0.13 -2.87 4.56
CA LEU A 53 0.88 -3.01 3.31
C LEU A 53 1.34 -1.66 2.75
N PHE A 54 0.51 -0.62 2.83
CA PHE A 54 0.94 0.75 2.47
C PHE A 54 2.06 1.27 3.38
N ALA A 55 1.94 1.07 4.69
CA ALA A 55 2.99 1.47 5.63
C ALA A 55 4.32 0.78 5.33
N ILE A 56 4.31 -0.54 5.09
CA ILE A 56 5.51 -1.31 4.72
C ILE A 56 6.10 -0.80 3.40
N ALA A 57 5.28 -0.52 2.39
CA ALA A 57 5.73 0.01 1.11
C ALA A 57 6.42 1.38 1.25
N ILE A 58 5.85 2.27 2.06
CA ILE A 58 6.43 3.59 2.37
C ILE A 58 7.76 3.43 3.10
N ILE A 59 7.82 2.60 4.15
CA ILE A 59 9.05 2.34 4.92
C ILE A 59 10.15 1.81 3.99
N MET A 60 9.83 0.84 3.11
CA MET A 60 10.80 0.30 2.16
C MET A 60 11.30 1.36 1.18
N GLN A 61 10.41 2.20 0.62
CA GLN A 61 10.84 3.29 -0.26
C GLN A 61 11.74 4.30 0.47
N PHE A 62 11.42 4.61 1.73
CA PHE A 62 12.22 5.52 2.56
C PHE A 62 13.60 4.94 2.87
N MET A 63 13.70 3.64 3.18
CA MET A 63 14.96 2.95 3.37
C MET A 63 15.83 2.96 2.11
N ILE A 64 15.22 2.82 0.92
CA ILE A 64 15.95 2.90 -0.36
C ILE A 64 16.47 4.32 -0.60
N LEU A 65 15.67 5.34 -0.27
CA LEU A 65 16.05 6.76 -0.40
C LEU A 65 17.25 7.09 0.50
N ILE A 66 17.23 6.66 1.76
CA ILE A 66 18.30 6.92 2.74
C ILE A 66 19.56 6.11 2.46
N SER A 67 19.43 4.90 1.90
CA SER A 67 20.56 3.98 1.70
C SER A 67 21.63 4.47 0.70
N GLU A 68 21.51 5.68 0.12
CA GLU A 68 22.43 6.27 -0.89
C GLU A 68 22.76 5.37 -2.09
N LYS A 69 22.04 4.25 -2.27
CA LYS A 69 22.19 3.35 -3.43
C LYS A 69 21.83 4.04 -4.75
N VAL A 70 21.18 5.20 -4.66
CA VAL A 70 20.77 6.04 -5.77
C VAL A 70 21.86 7.06 -6.06
N LYS A 71 22.86 6.66 -6.86
CA LYS A 71 24.00 7.52 -7.24
C LYS A 71 23.64 8.70 -8.16
N SER A 72 22.45 8.72 -8.75
CA SER A 72 22.05 9.72 -9.75
C SER A 72 21.01 10.69 -9.20
N ARG A 73 21.26 11.99 -9.41
CA ARG A 73 20.39 13.10 -8.98
C ARG A 73 18.97 12.96 -9.57
N LEU A 74 18.88 12.54 -10.83
CA LEU A 74 17.63 12.26 -11.54
C LEU A 74 16.86 11.10 -10.89
N SER A 75 17.55 10.01 -10.55
CA SER A 75 16.93 8.85 -9.93
C SER A 75 16.46 9.14 -8.50
N SER A 76 17.14 10.05 -7.78
CA SER A 76 16.70 10.51 -6.46
C SER A 76 15.40 11.29 -6.56
N ILE A 77 15.30 12.26 -7.49
CA ILE A 77 14.07 13.03 -7.72
C ILE A 77 12.89 12.09 -8.05
N ILE A 78 13.08 11.14 -8.97
CA ILE A 78 12.04 10.17 -9.33
C ILE A 78 11.60 9.34 -8.11
N LEU A 79 12.54 8.89 -7.27
CA LEU A 79 12.21 8.12 -6.07
C LEU A 79 11.43 8.96 -5.06
N THR A 80 11.83 10.22 -4.83
CA THR A 80 11.14 11.14 -3.93
C THR A 80 9.73 11.45 -4.43
N THR A 81 9.56 11.73 -5.71
CA THR A 81 8.23 11.93 -6.31
C THR A 81 7.37 10.68 -6.21
N SER A 82 7.93 9.50 -6.48
CA SER A 82 7.23 8.23 -6.33
C SER A 82 6.78 8.00 -4.88
N LEU A 83 7.61 8.38 -3.90
CA LEU A 83 7.28 8.27 -2.48
C LEU A 83 6.14 9.21 -2.10
N LEU A 84 6.19 10.46 -2.56
CA LEU A 84 5.11 11.44 -2.37
C LEU A 84 3.78 10.94 -2.94
N MET A 85 3.79 10.43 -4.18
CA MET A 85 2.59 9.87 -4.81
C MET A 85 2.08 8.64 -4.04
N THR A 86 2.99 7.78 -3.58
CA THR A 86 2.63 6.60 -2.76
C THR A 86 1.93 7.01 -1.48
N VAL A 87 2.43 8.03 -0.78
CA VAL A 87 1.83 8.56 0.45
C VAL A 87 0.43 9.13 0.15
N ILE A 88 0.28 9.96 -0.89
CA ILE A 88 -1.02 10.53 -1.25
C ILE A 88 -2.05 9.44 -1.57
N ILE A 89 -1.66 8.47 -2.40
CA ILE A 89 -2.53 7.33 -2.77
C ILE A 89 -2.89 6.51 -1.53
N SER A 90 -1.92 6.24 -0.66
CA SER A 90 -2.15 5.49 0.57
C SER A 90 -3.14 6.20 1.51
N LEU A 91 -3.05 7.52 1.65
CA LEU A 91 -3.97 8.31 2.47
C LEU A 91 -5.37 8.28 1.88
N TYR A 92 -5.50 8.47 0.57
CA TYR A 92 -6.79 8.44 -0.12
C TYR A 92 -7.49 7.09 0.02
N ILE A 93 -6.76 5.99 -0.23
CA ILE A 93 -7.33 4.64 -0.15
C ILE A 93 -7.61 4.26 1.30
N SER A 94 -6.74 4.62 2.25
CA SER A 94 -7.01 4.34 3.66
C SER A 94 -8.26 5.07 4.14
N TRP A 95 -8.44 6.34 3.76
CA TRP A 95 -9.65 7.09 4.08
C TRP A 95 -10.88 6.46 3.43
N TRP A 96 -10.79 6.08 2.16
CA TRP A 96 -11.88 5.37 1.47
C TRP A 96 -12.27 4.07 2.19
N SER A 97 -11.30 3.25 2.58
CA SER A 97 -11.55 2.01 3.32
C SER A 97 -12.19 2.28 4.69
N PHE A 98 -11.74 3.31 5.41
CA PHE A 98 -12.37 3.74 6.66
C PHE A 98 -13.81 4.23 6.45
N PHE A 99 -14.08 4.94 5.36
CA PHE A 99 -15.41 5.40 5.02
C PHE A 99 -16.37 4.24 4.74
N ILE A 100 -15.93 3.23 3.96
CA ILE A 100 -16.70 2.00 3.74
C ILE A 100 -16.99 1.29 5.06
N LEU A 101 -15.96 1.16 5.90
CA LEU A 101 -16.10 0.52 7.20
C LEU A 101 -17.06 1.29 8.12
N ALA A 102 -17.03 2.62 8.11
CA ALA A 102 -17.98 3.42 8.87
C ALA A 102 -19.42 3.27 8.34
N MET A 103 -19.59 3.25 7.01
CA MET A 103 -20.90 3.06 6.35
C MET A 103 -21.48 1.67 6.58
N SER A 104 -20.65 0.64 6.80
CA SER A 104 -21.15 -0.71 7.07
C SER A 104 -21.58 -0.94 8.52
N TRP A 105 -21.19 -0.05 9.45
CA TRP A 105 -21.55 -0.10 10.87
C TRP A 105 -22.86 0.64 11.20
N GLY A 106 -23.34 1.50 10.31
CA GLY A 106 -24.64 2.19 10.41
C GLY A 106 -25.73 1.45 9.67
#